data_AF-A0A4R0REF3-F1
#
_entry.id   AF-A0A4R0REF3-F1
#
_cell.length_a   1.000
_cell.length_b   1.000
_cell.length_c   1.000
_cell.angle_alpha   90.00
_cell.angle_beta   90.00
_cell.angle_gamma   90.00
#
_symmetry.space_group_name_H-M   'P 1'
#
loop_
_entity.id
_entity.type
_entity.pdbx_description
1 polymer ?
#
loop_
_entity_poly.entity_id
_entity_poly.type
_entity_poly.pdbx_seq_one_letter_code
_entity_poly.pdbx_strand_id
1 'polypeptide(L)'
;MLRSMWRERVKLLNSSPNTQLFEVGPSGTLVGGDIALCKAQEGYAVSVIGLKPGIWHVALSDSTSDAKTVLLRWVAPGSLNPDNLPPSLPNPVFTTVSPPQVVGAYTVDGGIHGLLDRDSLTQLIRVERNNRDYVLEAISDYWLWGKNLSVQVGFVVGSADGPYKITARKHNGLVVELSVIPDTT
;
A
#
# COMPACT_ATOMS: atom_id res chain seq x y z
N MET A 1 -3.50 -20.05 -15.08
CA MET A 1 -2.75 -19.00 -15.79
C MET A 1 -2.73 -17.65 -15.04
N LEU A 2 -3.82 -17.17 -14.43
CA LEU A 2 -3.81 -15.89 -13.68
C LEU A 2 -2.89 -15.88 -12.44
N ARG A 3 -2.84 -16.98 -11.68
CA ARG A 3 -1.95 -17.11 -10.49
C ARG A 3 -0.46 -16.95 -10.79
N SER A 4 0.02 -17.38 -11.97
CA SER A 4 1.45 -17.27 -12.32
C SER A 4 1.83 -15.82 -12.67
N MET A 5 0.99 -15.14 -13.45
CA MET A 5 1.23 -13.75 -13.84
C MET A 5 1.21 -12.78 -12.64
N TRP A 6 0.32 -13.00 -11.67
CA TRP A 6 0.30 -12.18 -10.46
C TRP A 6 1.61 -12.29 -9.66
N ARG A 7 2.09 -13.53 -9.47
CA ARG A 7 3.36 -13.78 -8.76
C ARG A 7 4.54 -13.12 -9.46
N GLU A 8 4.60 -13.20 -10.78
CA GLU A 8 5.64 -12.55 -11.59
C GLU A 8 5.58 -11.03 -11.50
N ARG A 9 4.38 -10.44 -11.55
CA ARG A 9 4.19 -8.99 -11.36
C ARG A 9 4.65 -8.51 -10.00
N VAL A 10 4.28 -9.21 -8.92
CA VAL A 10 4.76 -8.86 -7.57
C VAL A 10 6.28 -8.93 -7.51
N LYS A 11 6.92 -9.93 -8.13
CA LYS A 11 8.38 -9.99 -8.21
C LYS A 11 8.98 -8.81 -8.97
N LEU A 12 8.39 -8.40 -10.09
CA LEU A 12 8.86 -7.25 -10.87
C LEU A 12 8.77 -5.94 -10.06
N LEU A 13 7.66 -5.71 -9.37
CA LEU A 13 7.44 -4.53 -8.50
C LEU A 13 8.37 -4.51 -7.28
N ASN A 14 8.99 -5.63 -6.92
CA ASN A 14 9.92 -5.68 -5.79
C ASN A 14 11.35 -6.02 -6.22
N SER A 15 11.64 -5.99 -7.52
CA SER A 15 12.97 -6.31 -8.07
C SER A 15 14.02 -5.25 -7.74
N SER A 16 13.61 -4.02 -7.43
CA SER A 16 14.47 -2.92 -7.00
C SER A 16 13.69 -1.94 -6.13
N PRO A 17 14.37 -1.09 -5.32
CA PRO A 17 13.70 -0.03 -4.57
C PRO A 17 12.89 0.93 -5.46
N ASN A 18 13.32 1.17 -6.70
CA ASN A 18 12.64 2.09 -7.63
C ASN A 18 11.38 1.50 -8.28
N THR A 19 11.18 0.18 -8.19
CA THR A 19 10.06 -0.49 -8.83
C THR A 19 8.91 -0.80 -7.88
N GLN A 20 9.06 -0.47 -6.58
CA GLN A 20 8.07 -0.64 -5.53
C GLN A 20 6.90 0.34 -5.71
N LEU A 21 6.05 0.02 -6.69
CA LEU A 21 5.02 0.90 -7.23
C LEU A 21 3.65 0.25 -7.18
N PHE A 22 2.63 1.03 -6.85
CA PHE A 22 1.23 0.63 -6.95
C PHE A 22 0.39 1.77 -7.53
N GLU A 23 -0.82 1.45 -7.96
CA GLU A 23 -1.77 2.41 -8.50
C GLU A 23 -2.83 2.79 -7.47
N VAL A 24 -3.13 4.08 -7.39
CA VAL A 24 -4.32 4.61 -6.70
C VAL A 24 -5.34 5.03 -7.74
N GLY A 25 -6.52 4.44 -7.64
CA GLY A 25 -7.62 4.64 -8.57
C GLY A 25 -8.32 5.99 -8.41
N PRO A 26 -9.36 6.24 -9.23
CA PRO A 26 -10.09 7.52 -9.23
C PRO A 26 -10.77 7.87 -7.91
N SER A 27 -11.15 6.88 -7.09
CA SER A 27 -11.74 7.16 -5.77
C SER A 27 -10.75 7.79 -4.79
N GLY A 28 -9.43 7.69 -5.05
CA GLY A 28 -8.40 8.21 -4.16
C GLY A 28 -8.52 7.64 -2.75
N THR A 29 -8.88 6.37 -2.62
CA THR A 29 -9.19 5.73 -1.34
C THR A 29 -8.33 4.50 -1.11
N LEU A 30 -7.55 4.51 -0.02
CA LEU A 30 -6.89 3.32 0.50
C LEU A 30 -7.66 2.74 1.68
N VAL A 31 -7.73 1.42 1.76
CA VAL A 31 -8.36 0.68 2.86
C VAL A 31 -7.40 -0.38 3.37
N GLY A 32 -7.44 -0.69 4.67
CA GLY A 32 -6.63 -1.78 5.20
C GLY A 32 -6.50 -1.76 6.71
N GLY A 33 -5.30 -2.09 7.17
CA GLY A 33 -4.96 -2.38 8.57
C GLY A 33 -4.30 -3.74 8.68
N ASP A 34 -4.56 -4.44 9.78
CA ASP A 34 -4.17 -5.84 9.94
C ASP A 34 -4.87 -6.74 8.90
N ILE A 35 -4.10 -7.51 8.13
CA ILE A 35 -4.64 -8.32 7.04
C ILE A 35 -5.42 -9.54 7.56
N ALA A 36 -4.99 -10.13 8.67
CA ALA A 36 -5.69 -11.26 9.28
C ALA A 36 -7.07 -10.84 9.81
N LEU A 37 -7.15 -9.68 10.47
CA LEU A 37 -8.42 -9.10 10.91
C LEU A 37 -9.32 -8.72 9.73
N CYS A 38 -8.74 -8.17 8.65
CA CYS A 38 -9.50 -7.87 7.44
C CYS A 38 -10.15 -9.14 6.86
N LYS A 39 -9.53 -10.33 6.98
CA LYS A 39 -10.14 -11.61 6.56
C LYS A 39 -11.29 -12.03 7.48
N ALA A 40 -11.12 -11.86 8.80
CA ALA A 40 -12.07 -12.36 9.79
C ALA A 40 -13.36 -11.54 9.91
N GLN A 41 -13.35 -10.27 9.48
CA GLN A 41 -14.46 -9.33 9.68
C GLN A 41 -14.94 -8.71 8.35
N GLU A 42 -16.22 -8.31 8.30
CA GLU A 42 -16.75 -7.49 7.22
C GLU A 42 -16.24 -6.05 7.36
N GLY A 43 -15.18 -5.71 6.63
CA GLY A 43 -14.68 -4.33 6.55
C GLY A 43 -13.16 -4.21 6.57
N TYR A 44 -12.69 -3.01 6.85
CA TYR A 44 -11.28 -2.65 7.00
C TYR A 44 -11.13 -1.79 8.24
N ALA A 45 -10.04 -1.95 9.00
CA ALA A 45 -9.80 -1.21 10.23
C ALA A 45 -9.65 0.30 9.97
N VAL A 46 -9.13 0.68 8.81
CA VAL A 46 -8.93 2.07 8.42
C VAL A 46 -9.24 2.31 6.95
N SER A 47 -9.69 3.54 6.66
CA SER A 47 -9.90 4.07 5.32
C SER A 47 -9.28 5.47 5.23
N VAL A 48 -8.38 5.68 4.27
CA VAL A 48 -7.73 6.96 3.99
C VAL A 48 -8.23 7.48 2.66
N ILE A 49 -8.82 8.67 2.66
CA ILE A 49 -9.48 9.26 1.48
C ILE A 49 -8.75 10.51 0.98
N GLY A 50 -9.02 10.87 -0.27
CA GLY A 50 -8.49 12.09 -0.90
C GLY A 50 -7.05 11.94 -1.37
N LEU A 51 -6.59 10.71 -1.62
CA LEU A 51 -5.32 10.48 -2.31
C LEU A 51 -5.37 11.00 -3.74
N LYS A 52 -4.26 11.58 -4.18
CA LYS A 52 -4.07 11.94 -5.58
C LYS A 52 -4.04 10.65 -6.43
N PRO A 53 -4.94 10.48 -7.41
CA PRO A 53 -4.92 9.32 -8.29
C PRO A 53 -3.63 9.25 -9.11
N GLY A 54 -3.19 8.04 -9.41
CA GLY A 54 -2.00 7.78 -10.21
C GLY A 54 -1.06 6.76 -9.58
N ILE A 55 0.21 6.86 -9.92
CA ILE A 55 1.24 5.92 -9.50
C ILE A 55 1.89 6.41 -8.20
N TRP A 56 1.98 5.50 -7.25
CA TRP A 56 2.58 5.72 -5.94
C TRP A 56 3.77 4.81 -5.72
N HIS A 57 4.85 5.38 -5.19
CA HIS A 57 6.01 4.65 -4.71
C HIS A 57 5.85 4.32 -3.23
N VAL A 58 6.29 3.13 -2.84
CA VAL A 58 6.35 2.69 -1.45
C VAL A 58 7.80 2.38 -1.07
N ALA A 59 8.20 2.84 0.11
CA ALA A 59 9.51 2.59 0.68
C ALA A 59 9.38 2.29 2.17
N LEU A 60 10.38 1.61 2.72
CA LEU A 60 10.55 1.46 4.16
C LEU A 60 11.60 2.47 4.63
N SER A 61 11.41 3.08 5.79
CA SER A 61 12.52 3.78 6.44
C SER A 61 13.53 2.75 6.93
N ASP A 62 14.82 3.05 6.85
CA ASP A 62 15.93 2.22 7.36
C ASP A 62 15.97 2.17 8.90
N SER A 63 14.87 1.78 9.55
CA SER A 63 14.87 1.47 10.97
C SER A 63 15.28 0.01 11.13
N THR A 64 16.38 -0.24 11.83
CA THR A 64 16.85 -1.57 12.23
C THR A 64 15.90 -2.29 13.22
N SER A 65 14.70 -1.77 13.42
CA SER A 65 13.66 -2.28 14.30
C SER A 65 12.67 -3.16 13.54
N ASP A 66 12.11 -4.15 14.26
CA ASP A 66 10.99 -4.96 13.76
C ASP A 66 9.75 -4.11 13.46
N ALA A 67 9.62 -2.96 14.12
CA ALA A 67 8.61 -1.96 13.84
C ALA A 67 9.07 -1.04 12.68
N LYS A 68 8.53 -1.24 11.49
CA LYS A 68 8.95 -0.52 10.27
C LYS A 68 8.02 0.64 9.96
N THR A 69 8.59 1.79 9.59
CA THR A 69 7.81 2.89 9.01
C THR A 69 7.70 2.70 7.50
N VAL A 70 6.47 2.76 6.98
CA VAL A 70 6.20 2.73 5.54
C VAL A 70 5.96 4.14 5.04
N LEU A 71 6.69 4.56 4.01
CA LEU A 71 6.54 5.84 3.33
C LEU A 71 5.91 5.59 1.96
N LEU A 72 4.84 6.33 1.65
CA LEU A 72 4.18 6.29 0.35
C LEU A 72 4.22 7.68 -0.28
N ARG A 73 4.62 7.78 -1.55
CA ARG A 73 4.72 9.05 -2.27
C ARG A 73 4.08 8.94 -3.64
N TRP A 74 3.24 9.90 -4.00
CA TRP A 74 2.76 10.03 -5.37
C TRP A 74 3.94 10.41 -6.27
N VAL A 75 4.11 9.72 -7.41
CA VAL A 75 5.25 9.94 -8.32
C VAL A 75 4.83 10.38 -9.72
N ALA A 76 3.72 9.86 -10.25
CA ALA A 76 3.29 10.17 -11.61
C ALA A 76 1.77 10.03 -11.79
N PRO A 77 1.16 10.75 -12.74
CA PRO A 77 -0.22 10.50 -13.15
C PRO A 77 -0.34 9.22 -13.99
N GLY A 78 -1.56 8.73 -14.16
CA GLY A 78 -1.87 7.59 -15.04
C GLY A 78 -1.80 6.23 -14.33
N SER A 79 -1.84 5.16 -15.13
CA SER A 79 -1.91 3.79 -14.63
C SER A 79 -0.55 3.10 -14.64
N LEU A 80 -0.37 2.17 -13.71
CA LEU A 80 0.84 1.39 -13.59
C LEU A 80 0.90 0.32 -14.68
N ASN A 81 1.96 0.32 -15.49
CA ASN A 81 2.24 -0.73 -16.47
C ASN A 81 3.40 -1.62 -16.00
N PRO A 82 3.14 -2.83 -15.47
CA PRO A 82 4.19 -3.74 -15.01
C PRO A 82 5.18 -4.18 -16.10
N ASP A 83 4.76 -4.12 -17.37
CA ASP A 83 5.60 -4.52 -18.52
C ASP A 83 6.51 -3.37 -19.00
N ASN A 84 6.34 -2.17 -18.44
CA ASN A 84 7.11 -0.96 -18.79
C ASN A 84 7.39 -0.09 -17.55
N LEU A 85 8.03 -0.68 -16.55
CA LEU A 85 8.40 0.03 -15.32
C LEU A 85 9.52 1.05 -15.60
N PRO A 86 9.44 2.26 -15.03
CA PRO A 86 10.45 3.28 -15.26
C PRO A 86 11.80 2.86 -14.64
N PRO A 87 12.94 3.16 -15.29
CA PRO A 87 14.27 2.84 -14.75
C PRO A 87 14.61 3.66 -13.49
N SER A 88 13.96 4.81 -13.31
CA SER A 88 14.11 5.71 -12.18
C SER A 88 12.76 6.29 -11.77
N LEU A 89 12.56 6.50 -10.48
CA LEU A 89 11.37 7.15 -9.97
C LEU A 89 11.33 8.63 -10.41
N PRO A 90 10.21 9.09 -10.99
CA PRO A 90 9.96 10.52 -11.08
C PRO A 90 9.94 11.09 -9.65
N ASN A 91 10.61 12.23 -9.45
CA ASN A 91 10.55 12.98 -8.19
C ASN A 91 9.72 14.24 -8.42
N PRO A 92 8.39 14.19 -8.22
CA PRO A 92 7.55 15.34 -8.47
C PRO A 92 7.90 16.46 -7.49
N VAL A 93 8.19 17.64 -8.05
CA VAL A 93 8.45 18.84 -7.26
C VAL A 93 7.10 19.47 -6.90
N PHE A 94 6.72 19.39 -5.63
CA PHE A 94 5.57 20.10 -5.10
C PHE A 94 6.02 21.46 -4.55
N THR A 95 5.47 22.54 -5.10
CA THR A 95 5.82 23.92 -4.71
C THR A 95 5.45 24.23 -3.25
N THR A 96 4.39 23.61 -2.74
CA THR A 96 3.97 23.72 -1.33
C THR A 96 3.23 22.45 -0.93
N VAL A 97 3.63 21.85 0.18
CA VAL A 97 2.95 20.72 0.82
C VAL A 97 2.52 21.10 2.23
N SER A 98 1.38 20.61 2.68
CA SER A 98 0.93 20.84 4.06
C SER A 98 1.91 20.23 5.07
N PRO A 99 1.87 20.69 6.34
CA PRO A 99 2.44 19.93 7.45
C PRO A 99 1.81 18.52 7.53
N PRO A 100 2.54 17.52 8.08
CA PRO A 100 1.97 16.20 8.35
C PRO A 100 0.76 16.28 9.29
N GLN A 101 -0.29 15.53 8.98
CA GLN A 101 -1.50 15.42 9.81
C GLN A 101 -1.89 13.96 9.98
N VAL A 102 -2.36 13.56 11.17
CA VAL A 102 -2.92 12.22 11.39
C VAL A 102 -4.24 12.09 10.63
N VAL A 103 -4.35 11.06 9.81
CA VAL A 103 -5.53 10.78 8.96
C VAL A 103 -6.16 9.42 9.24
N GLY A 104 -5.55 8.62 10.11
CA GLY A 104 -6.06 7.31 10.49
C GLY A 104 -5.13 6.61 11.47
N ALA A 105 -5.60 5.53 12.06
CA ALA A 105 -4.84 4.64 12.92
C ALA A 105 -5.46 3.25 12.90
N TYR A 106 -4.68 2.23 13.23
CA TYR A 106 -5.13 0.85 13.40
C TYR A 106 -4.15 0.08 14.29
N THR A 107 -4.54 -1.10 14.74
CA THR A 107 -3.70 -2.01 15.54
C THR A 107 -3.41 -3.27 14.73
N VAL A 108 -2.18 -3.77 14.83
CA VAL A 108 -1.70 -5.02 14.21
C VAL A 108 -1.62 -6.11 15.26
N ASP A 109 -2.13 -7.29 14.91
CA ASP A 109 -2.13 -8.50 15.72
C ASP A 109 -1.87 -9.71 14.80
N GLY A 110 -0.61 -10.17 14.76
CA GLY A 110 -0.13 -11.21 13.84
C GLY A 110 0.88 -10.72 12.81
N GLY A 111 1.38 -9.49 12.97
CA GLY A 111 2.58 -8.98 12.34
C GLY A 111 2.52 -8.73 10.84
N ILE A 112 1.35 -8.80 10.17
CA ILE A 112 1.19 -8.49 8.73
C ILE A 112 0.09 -7.46 8.54
N HIS A 113 0.43 -6.32 7.95
CA HIS A 113 -0.50 -5.23 7.71
C HIS A 113 -0.24 -4.52 6.39
N GLY A 114 -1.21 -3.74 5.93
CA GLY A 114 -1.09 -3.04 4.65
C GLY A 114 -2.23 -2.08 4.40
N LEU A 115 -2.07 -1.25 3.36
CA LEU A 115 -3.14 -0.44 2.80
C LEU A 115 -3.24 -0.74 1.30
N LEU A 116 -4.46 -0.97 0.85
CA LEU A 116 -4.81 -1.38 -0.51
C LEU A 116 -5.74 -0.37 -1.15
N ASP A 117 -5.54 -0.06 -2.42
CA ASP A 117 -6.44 0.74 -3.23
C ASP A 117 -7.82 0.07 -3.33
N ARG A 118 -8.85 0.79 -2.90
CA ARG A 118 -10.21 0.25 -2.77
C ARG A 118 -10.77 -0.22 -4.10
N ASP A 119 -10.57 0.56 -5.16
CA ASP A 119 -11.13 0.29 -6.48
C ASP A 119 -10.46 -0.95 -7.08
N SER A 120 -9.13 -1.00 -7.04
CA SER A 120 -8.34 -2.09 -7.57
C SER A 120 -8.55 -3.39 -6.78
N LEU A 121 -8.67 -3.31 -5.45
CA LEU A 121 -9.02 -4.45 -4.62
C LEU A 121 -10.43 -4.97 -4.92
N THR A 122 -11.41 -4.07 -5.05
CA THR A 122 -12.78 -4.46 -5.41
C THR A 122 -12.82 -5.14 -6.77
N GLN A 123 -12.09 -4.61 -7.75
CA GLN A 123 -12.00 -5.22 -9.07
C GLN A 123 -11.32 -6.59 -9.04
N LEU A 124 -10.24 -6.73 -8.26
CA LEU A 124 -9.55 -8.00 -8.09
C LEU A 124 -10.46 -9.07 -7.47
N ILE A 125 -11.22 -8.71 -6.43
CA ILE A 125 -12.21 -9.59 -5.81
C ILE A 125 -13.26 -10.02 -6.84
N ARG A 126 -13.75 -9.10 -7.69
CA ARG A 126 -14.71 -9.44 -8.76
C ARG A 126 -14.13 -10.41 -9.78
N VAL A 127 -12.89 -10.18 -10.23
CA VAL A 127 -12.19 -11.08 -11.19
C VAL A 127 -11.99 -12.47 -10.59
N GLU A 128 -11.70 -12.54 -9.29
CA GLU A 128 -11.58 -13.79 -8.53
C GLU A 128 -12.93 -14.30 -8.01
N ARG A 129 -14.00 -14.13 -8.81
CA ARG A 129 -15.35 -14.69 -8.59
C ARG A 129 -15.98 -14.26 -7.25
N ASN A 130 -15.72 -13.03 -6.83
CA ASN A 130 -16.12 -12.45 -5.55
C ASN A 130 -15.55 -13.19 -4.32
N ASN A 131 -14.42 -13.91 -4.48
CA ASN A 131 -13.77 -14.60 -3.38
C ASN A 131 -12.78 -13.67 -2.66
N ARG A 132 -13.31 -12.85 -1.75
CA ARG A 132 -12.54 -11.88 -0.97
C ARG A 132 -11.44 -12.53 -0.13
N ASP A 133 -11.78 -13.60 0.59
CA ASP A 133 -10.85 -14.26 1.49
C ASP A 133 -9.66 -14.85 0.75
N TYR A 134 -9.92 -15.45 -0.43
CA TYR A 134 -8.86 -15.93 -1.31
C TYR A 134 -7.93 -14.80 -1.79
N VAL A 135 -8.48 -13.65 -2.16
CA VAL A 135 -7.67 -12.50 -2.61
C VAL A 135 -6.81 -11.96 -1.48
N LEU A 136 -7.38 -11.75 -0.29
CA LEU A 136 -6.63 -11.26 0.86
C LEU A 136 -5.57 -12.25 1.32
N GLU A 137 -5.87 -13.55 1.32
CA GLU A 137 -4.91 -14.61 1.63
C GLU A 137 -3.75 -14.62 0.62
N ALA A 138 -4.08 -14.57 -0.67
CA ALA A 138 -3.06 -14.53 -1.70
C ALA A 138 -2.16 -13.29 -1.52
N ILE A 139 -2.73 -12.13 -1.18
CA ILE A 139 -1.99 -10.89 -0.92
C ILE A 139 -1.06 -11.05 0.30
N SER A 140 -1.52 -11.62 1.42
CA SER A 140 -0.68 -11.87 2.60
C SER A 140 0.43 -12.90 2.36
N ASP A 141 0.17 -13.93 1.54
CA ASP A 141 1.17 -14.96 1.20
C ASP A 141 2.41 -14.36 0.52
N TYR A 142 2.28 -13.25 -0.20
CA TYR A 142 3.43 -12.58 -0.82
C TYR A 142 4.40 -11.97 0.17
N TRP A 143 3.91 -11.60 1.36
CA TRP A 143 4.75 -11.19 2.46
C TRP A 143 5.42 -12.39 3.15
N LEU A 144 4.73 -13.54 3.28
CA LEU A 144 5.31 -14.75 3.88
C LEU A 144 6.56 -15.26 3.11
N TRP A 145 6.75 -14.84 1.87
CA TRP A 145 8.00 -15.08 1.10
C TRP A 145 9.10 -14.04 1.35
N GLY A 146 8.90 -13.17 2.32
CA GLY A 146 9.92 -12.47 3.10
C GLY A 146 10.45 -11.15 2.56
N LYS A 147 9.94 -10.62 1.42
CA LYS A 147 10.60 -9.45 0.76
C LYS A 147 9.70 -8.49 -0.02
N ASN A 148 8.43 -8.83 -0.28
CA ASN A 148 7.61 -8.01 -1.16
C ASN A 148 6.86 -6.96 -0.36
N LEU A 149 7.19 -5.69 -0.59
CA LEU A 149 6.54 -4.53 0.01
C LEU A 149 5.36 -4.08 -0.85
N SER A 150 5.58 -3.97 -2.15
CA SER A 150 4.58 -3.49 -3.10
C SER A 150 3.77 -4.65 -3.67
N VAL A 151 2.45 -4.49 -3.70
CA VAL A 151 1.54 -5.32 -4.50
C VAL A 151 0.82 -4.43 -5.49
N GLN A 152 0.34 -4.97 -6.62
CA GLN A 152 -0.28 -4.15 -7.68
C GLN A 152 -1.39 -3.22 -7.15
N VAL A 153 -2.06 -3.63 -6.08
CA VAL A 153 -3.19 -2.95 -5.46
C VAL A 153 -2.83 -2.19 -4.18
N GLY A 154 -1.55 -1.97 -3.85
CA GLY A 154 -1.16 -1.29 -2.62
C GLY A 154 0.18 -1.74 -2.06
N PHE A 155 0.26 -1.86 -0.74
CA PHE A 155 1.42 -2.43 -0.08
C PHE A 155 1.01 -3.39 1.03
N VAL A 156 1.89 -4.34 1.34
CA VAL A 156 1.82 -5.23 2.49
C VAL A 156 3.20 -5.31 3.10
N VAL A 157 3.28 -5.22 4.41
CA VAL A 157 4.53 -5.32 5.16
C VAL A 157 4.31 -6.17 6.39
N GLY A 158 5.35 -6.91 6.76
CA GLY A 158 5.44 -7.50 8.08
C GLY A 158 6.26 -6.62 9.01
N SER A 159 5.70 -6.41 10.19
CA SER A 159 6.18 -5.49 11.20
C SER A 159 5.76 -5.98 12.58
N ALA A 160 6.27 -5.37 13.64
CA ALA A 160 5.88 -5.68 15.01
C ALA A 160 4.37 -5.46 15.25
N ASP A 161 3.78 -6.26 16.13
CA ASP A 161 2.42 -6.03 16.63
C ASP A 161 2.31 -4.71 17.39
N GLY A 162 1.08 -4.20 17.49
CA GLY A 162 0.78 -2.97 18.23
C GLY A 162 0.13 -1.88 17.38
N PRO A 163 -0.05 -0.68 17.96
CA PRO A 163 -0.73 0.42 17.29
C PRO A 163 0.15 1.09 16.24
N TYR A 164 -0.50 1.54 15.16
CA TYR A 164 0.10 2.31 14.08
C TYR A 164 -0.75 3.53 13.78
N LYS A 165 -0.09 4.65 13.50
CA LYS A 165 -0.74 5.88 13.01
C LYS A 165 -0.38 6.13 11.56
N ILE A 166 -1.33 6.72 10.84
CA ILE A 166 -1.17 7.15 9.46
C ILE A 166 -1.13 8.66 9.44
N THR A 167 -0.05 9.22 8.91
CA THR A 167 0.08 10.66 8.67
C THR A 167 0.09 10.95 7.18
N ALA A 168 -0.41 12.13 6.80
CA ALA A 168 -0.51 12.57 5.42
C ALA A 168 0.02 13.98 5.23
N ARG A 169 0.58 14.26 4.06
CA ARG A 169 0.78 15.62 3.54
C ARG A 169 -0.05 15.82 2.28
N LYS A 170 -0.58 17.03 2.13
CA LYS A 170 -1.45 17.40 1.00
C LYS A 170 -0.80 18.45 0.10
N HIS A 171 -1.09 18.36 -1.18
CA HIS A 171 -0.82 19.39 -2.19
C HIS A 171 -2.11 19.66 -2.96
N ASN A 172 -2.53 20.93 -3.01
CA ASN A 172 -3.80 21.36 -3.62
C ASN A 172 -5.02 20.55 -3.15
N GLY A 173 -5.09 20.29 -1.83
CA GLY A 173 -6.20 19.55 -1.20
C GLY A 173 -6.13 18.03 -1.31
N LEU A 174 -5.25 17.47 -2.14
CA LEU A 174 -5.08 16.03 -2.32
C LEU A 174 -3.86 15.51 -1.57
N VAL A 175 -3.96 14.32 -0.99
CA VAL A 175 -2.84 13.62 -0.34
C VAL A 175 -1.83 13.19 -1.40
N VAL A 176 -0.56 13.55 -1.18
CA VAL A 176 0.57 13.22 -2.07
C VAL A 176 1.71 12.49 -1.35
N GLU A 177 1.67 12.46 -0.03
CA GLU A 177 2.58 11.67 0.80
C GLU A 177 1.78 11.07 1.97
N LEU A 178 2.02 9.80 2.26
CA LEU A 178 1.53 9.09 3.44
C LEU A 178 2.69 8.45 4.19
N SER A 179 2.56 8.36 5.51
CA SER A 179 3.49 7.60 6.34
C SER A 179 2.72 6.78 7.36
N VAL A 180 3.00 5.49 7.41
CA VAL A 180 2.46 4.54 8.38
C VAL A 180 3.56 4.26 9.40
N ILE A 181 3.32 4.65 10.64
CA ILE A 181 4.36 4.76 11.67
C ILE A 181 3.89 3.99 12.91
N PRO A 182 4.74 3.14 13.52
CA PRO A 182 4.46 2.56 14.83
C PRO A 182 4.15 3.66 15.86
N ASP A 183 3.12 3.47 16.68
CA ASP A 183 2.69 4.45 17.69
C ASP A 183 3.12 4.00 19.09
N THR A 184 4.39 4.22 19.42
CA THR A 184 5.01 3.75 20.68
C THR A 184 4.71 4.65 21.89
N THR A 185 3.48 5.18 21.99
CA THR A 185 3.04 5.95 23.16
C THR A 185 2.92 5.10 24.41
#